data_AF-A0A258BDV7-F1
#
_entry.id   AF-A0A258BDV7-F1
#
_cell.length_a   1.000
_cell.length_b   1.000
_cell.length_c   1.000
_cell.angle_alpha   90.00
_cell.angle_beta   90.00
_cell.angle_gamma   90.00
#
_symmetry.space_group_name_H-M   'P 1'
#
loop_
_entity.id
_entity.type
_entity.pdbx_description
1 polymer ?
#
loop_
_entity_poly.entity_id
_entity_poly.type
_entity_poly.pdbx_seq_one_letter_code
_entity_poly.pdbx_strand_id
1 'polypeptide(L)'
;MSQIHLNVAGMTCGSCVKHVTKALESLDGVSNIHVDLQNGKVHLDRTSWKSDDLIHALNEDGYPSSLDLDGSVQVPQKKSGGCCCG
;
A
#
# COMPACT_ATOMS: atom_id res chain seq x y z
N MET A 1 7.58 -6.06 -11.05
CA MET A 1 7.12 -5.91 -9.65
C MET A 1 7.31 -4.45 -9.28
N SER A 2 6.33 -3.85 -8.61
CA SER A 2 6.34 -2.44 -8.23
C SER A 2 6.36 -2.33 -6.71
N GLN A 3 7.27 -1.53 -6.17
CA GLN A 3 7.32 -1.22 -4.74
C GLN A 3 6.22 -0.24 -4.37
N ILE A 4 5.62 -0.46 -3.20
CA ILE A 4 4.69 0.49 -2.58
C ILE A 4 5.00 0.65 -1.10
N HIS A 5 4.77 1.87 -0.64
CA HIS A 5 4.86 2.27 0.76
C HIS A 5 3.47 2.63 1.28
N LEU A 6 3.08 2.01 2.39
CA LEU A 6 1.83 2.24 3.09
C LEU A 6 2.14 2.71 4.51
N ASN A 7 1.50 3.77 4.95
CA ASN A 7 1.47 4.16 6.35
C ASN A 7 0.30 3.41 7.01
N VAL A 8 0.55 2.65 8.07
CA VAL A 8 -0.47 1.86 8.76
C VAL A 8 -0.59 2.36 10.20
N ALA A 9 -1.78 2.88 10.53
CA ALA A 9 -2.09 3.33 11.88
C ALA A 9 -2.50 2.16 12.79
N GLY A 10 -2.23 2.29 14.09
CA GLY A 10 -2.61 1.29 15.09
C GLY A 10 -1.62 0.14 15.30
N MET A 11 -0.49 0.10 14.57
CA MET A 11 0.59 -0.86 14.82
C MET A 11 1.40 -0.46 16.08
N THR A 12 0.89 -0.81 17.26
CA THR A 12 1.54 -0.47 18.55
C THR A 12 2.33 -1.64 19.16
N CYS A 13 2.20 -2.85 18.60
CA CYS A 13 2.84 -4.05 19.12
C CYS A 13 3.34 -4.96 17.99
N GLY A 14 4.37 -5.77 18.27
CA GLY A 14 4.89 -6.77 17.32
C GLY A 14 3.86 -7.83 16.91
N SER A 15 2.81 -8.05 17.71
CA SER A 15 1.68 -8.91 17.33
C SER A 15 0.83 -8.28 16.21
N CYS A 16 0.60 -6.96 16.26
CA CYS A 16 -0.13 -6.22 15.22
C CYS A 16 0.61 -6.29 13.89
N VAL A 17 1.94 -6.13 13.92
CA VAL A 17 2.79 -6.27 12.73
C VAL A 17 2.62 -7.62 12.07
N LYS A 18 2.73 -8.70 12.84
CA LYS A 18 2.59 -10.06 12.31
C LYS A 18 1.23 -10.27 11.66
N HIS A 19 0.18 -9.66 12.19
CA HIS A 19 -1.17 -9.76 11.63
C HIS A 19 -1.24 -9.05 10.27
N VAL A 20 -0.79 -7.80 10.22
CA VAL A 20 -0.76 -6.99 8.99
C VAL A 20 0.10 -7.65 7.91
N THR A 21 1.29 -8.15 8.27
CA THR A 21 2.15 -8.87 7.33
C THR A 21 1.45 -10.10 6.77
N LYS A 22 0.81 -10.92 7.61
CA LYS A 22 0.07 -12.11 7.15
C LYS A 22 -1.11 -11.78 6.24
N ALA A 23 -1.83 -10.70 6.53
CA ALA A 23 -2.93 -10.26 5.68
C ALA A 23 -2.42 -9.90 4.27
N LEU A 24 -1.28 -9.22 4.19
CA LEU A 24 -0.63 -8.86 2.92
C LEU A 24 0.00 -10.07 2.22
N GLU A 25 0.64 -10.98 2.95
CA GLU A 25 1.21 -12.23 2.40
C GLU A 25 0.13 -13.16 1.83
N SER A 26 -1.11 -13.04 2.31
CA SER A 26 -2.24 -13.83 1.81
C SER A 26 -2.72 -13.35 0.43
N LEU A 27 -2.28 -12.17 -0.02
CA LEU A 27 -2.64 -11.62 -1.33
C LEU A 27 -1.68 -12.12 -2.42
N ASP A 28 -2.24 -12.76 -3.45
CA ASP A 28 -1.45 -13.32 -4.55
C ASP A 28 -0.70 -12.21 -5.32
N GLY A 29 0.62 -12.35 -5.46
CA GLY A 29 1.45 -11.36 -6.14
C GLY A 29 1.93 -10.19 -5.27
N VAL A 30 1.78 -10.29 -3.94
CA VAL A 30 2.52 -9.50 -2.95
C VAL A 30 3.78 -10.26 -2.51
N SER A 31 4.92 -9.57 -2.36
CA SER A 31 6.20 -10.14 -1.93
C SER A 31 7.08 -9.09 -1.25
N ASN A 32 8.20 -9.48 -0.64
CA ASN A 32 9.16 -8.56 0.01
C ASN A 32 8.50 -7.57 0.99
N ILE A 33 7.62 -8.07 1.87
CA ILE A 33 6.98 -7.24 2.88
C ILE A 33 7.99 -6.89 3.98
N HIS A 34 8.18 -5.61 4.21
CA HIS A 34 9.02 -5.04 5.24
C HIS A 34 8.18 -4.08 6.07
N VAL A 35 8.12 -4.30 7.38
CA VAL A 35 7.35 -3.45 8.30
C VAL A 35 8.31 -2.67 9.19
N ASP A 36 8.16 -1.35 9.18
CA ASP A 36 8.86 -0.40 10.03
C ASP A 36 7.93 0.10 11.14
N LEU A 37 8.04 -0.53 12.31
CA LEU A 37 7.31 -0.14 13.52
C LEU A 37 7.69 1.23 14.06
N GLN A 38 8.93 1.69 13.85
CA GLN A 38 9.38 2.98 14.39
C GLN A 38 8.69 4.13 13.67
N ASN A 39 8.55 4.00 12.35
CA ASN A 39 7.92 5.02 11.52
C ASN A 39 6.44 4.72 11.21
N GLY A 40 5.93 3.55 11.60
CA GLY A 40 4.56 3.11 11.27
C GLY A 40 4.37 2.84 9.78
N LYS A 41 5.43 2.44 9.07
CA LYS A 41 5.42 2.25 7.61
C LYS A 41 5.50 0.78 7.24
N VAL A 42 4.92 0.44 6.10
CA VAL A 42 4.94 -0.90 5.49
C VAL A 42 5.37 -0.76 4.04
N HIS A 43 6.38 -1.51 3.66
CA HIS A 43 6.99 -1.50 2.34
C HIS A 43 6.76 -2.90 1.76
N LEU A 44 6.24 -3.01 0.53
CA LEU A 44 6.03 -4.30 -0.11
C LEU A 44 6.12 -4.20 -1.62
N ASP A 45 6.46 -5.31 -2.26
CA ASP A 45 6.41 -5.47 -3.70
C ASP A 45 5.05 -6.03 -4.09
N ARG A 46 4.44 -5.45 -5.14
CA ARG A 46 3.20 -5.94 -5.73
C ARG A 46 3.34 -6.14 -7.23
N THR A 47 2.54 -7.06 -7.76
CA THR A 47 2.51 -7.37 -9.19
C THR A 47 1.23 -6.88 -9.86
N SER A 48 0.07 -7.16 -9.25
CA SER A 48 -1.25 -6.90 -9.87
C SER A 48 -2.18 -6.03 -9.02
N TRP A 49 -1.88 -5.84 -7.73
CA TRP A 49 -2.72 -5.10 -6.79
C TRP A 49 -2.54 -3.59 -6.88
N LYS A 50 -3.63 -2.83 -6.83
CA LYS A 50 -3.56 -1.37 -6.71
C LYS A 50 -3.40 -0.95 -5.26
N SER A 51 -2.98 0.31 -5.09
CA SER A 51 -2.75 0.88 -3.76
C SER A 51 -4.03 0.94 -2.97
N ASP A 52 -5.11 1.32 -3.65
CA ASP A 52 -6.44 1.46 -3.08
C ASP A 52 -6.97 0.13 -2.56
N ASP A 53 -6.83 -0.95 -3.35
CA ASP A 53 -7.27 -2.30 -2.96
C ASP A 53 -6.53 -2.79 -1.69
N LEU A 54 -5.21 -2.56 -1.63
CA LEU A 54 -4.39 -2.91 -0.45
C LEU A 54 -4.80 -2.10 0.79
N ILE A 55 -5.06 -0.81 0.62
CA ILE A 55 -5.51 0.07 1.71
C ILE A 55 -6.88 -0.38 2.22
N HIS A 56 -7.79 -0.71 1.30
CA HIS A 56 -9.13 -1.16 1.62
C HIS A 56 -9.10 -2.47 2.41
N ALA A 57 -8.31 -3.45 1.96
CA ALA A 57 -8.14 -4.72 2.65
C ALA A 57 -7.63 -4.56 4.08
N LEU A 58 -6.66 -3.68 4.31
CA LEU A 58 -6.16 -3.39 5.65
C LEU A 58 -7.19 -2.66 6.52
N ASN A 59 -7.96 -1.74 5.93
CA ASN A 59 -9.00 -1.00 6.65
C ASN A 59 -10.16 -1.91 7.09
N GLU A 60 -10.57 -2.84 6.23
CA GLU A 60 -11.57 -3.88 6.57
C GLU A 60 -11.10 -4.79 7.72
N ASP A 61 -9.79 -5.04 7.80
CA ASP A 61 -9.15 -5.80 8.88
C ASP A 61 -8.95 -4.97 10.17
N GLY A 62 -9.37 -3.71 10.18
CA GLY A 62 -9.27 -2.80 11.33
C GLY A 62 -7.92 -2.08 11.45
N TYR A 63 -7.10 -2.12 10.40
CA TYR A 63 -5.81 -1.43 10.31
C TYR A 63 -5.89 -0.30 9.27
N PRO A 64 -6.40 0.88 9.67
CA PRO A 64 -6.50 2.01 8.75
C PRO A 64 -5.11 2.35 8.19
N SER A 65 -5.01 2.39 6.86
CA SER A 65 -3.76 2.62 6.17
C SER A 65 -3.90 3.67 5.06
N SER A 66 -2.77 4.19 4.59
CA SER A 66 -2.73 5.25 3.57
C SER A 66 -1.48 5.12 2.72
N LEU A 67 -1.55 5.58 1.46
CA LEU A 67 -0.40 5.56 0.56
C LEU A 67 0.64 6.58 1.03
N ASP A 68 1.87 6.10 1.28
CA ASP A 68 3.02 6.95 1.49
C ASP A 68 3.58 7.33 0.12
N LEU A 69 3.35 8.58 -0.28
CA LEU A 69 3.71 9.13 -1.59
C LEU A 69 5.21 9.42 -1.74
N ASP A 70 6.00 9.23 -0.67
CA ASP A 70 7.42 9.60 -0.64
C ASP A 70 8.30 8.59 -1.37
N GLY A 71 7.85 7.33 -1.52
CA GLY A 71 8.53 6.32 -2.32
C GLY A 71 7.72 5.85 -3.53
N SER A 72 7.70 6.70 -4.57
CA SER A 72 7.69 6.34 -6.00
C SER A 72 6.82 5.15 -6.47
N VAL A 73 5.51 5.18 -6.23
CA VAL A 73 4.57 4.57 -7.18
C VAL A 73 4.20 5.61 -8.22
N GLN A 74 4.75 5.44 -9.42
CA GLN A 74 4.31 6.12 -10.64
C GLN A 74 2.82 5.85 -10.86
N VAL A 75 1.97 6.79 -10.46
CA VAL A 75 0.62 6.91 -11.01
C VAL A 75 0.78 7.10 -12.53
N PRO A 76 0.22 6.23 -13.39
CA PRO A 76 0.04 6.59 -14.78
C PRO A 76 -0.89 7.80 -14.77
N GLN A 77 -0.29 8.96 -15.01
CA GLN A 77 -1.02 10.19 -15.24
C GLN A 77 -1.97 9.93 -16.41
N LYS A 78 -3.26 9.73 -16.14
CA LYS A 78 -4.27 9.97 -17.17
C LYS A 78 -4.30 11.47 -17.41
N LYS A 79 -3.40 11.92 -18.28
CA LYS A 79 -3.47 13.20 -18.97
C LYS A 79 -4.09 12.93 -20.34
N SER A 80 -5.40 13.05 -20.43
CA SER A 80 -6.13 13.37 -21.67
C SER A 80 -6.63 14.79 -21.44
N GLY A 81 -6.03 15.86 -21.97
CA GLY A 81 -5.81 16.14 -23.40
C GLY A 81 -7.18 16.37 -24.03
N GLY A 82 -7.60 17.53 -24.54
CA GLY A 82 -6.98 18.77 -25.01
C GLY A 82 -7.89 19.30 -26.14
N CYS A 83 -8.09 20.62 -26.21
CA CYS A 83 -8.57 21.47 -27.34
C CYS A 83 -9.53 20.93 -28.42
N CYS A 84 -10.65 21.64 -28.62
CA CYS A 84 -11.24 22.05 -29.93
C CYS A 84 -12.56 22.82 -29.63
N CYS A 85 -12.59 24.14 -29.77
CA CYS A 85 -13.14 24.86 -30.94
C CYS A 85 -14.63 24.58 -31.21
N GLY A 86 -15.44 25.64 -31.09
CA GLY A 86 -16.85 25.72 -31.45
C GLY A 86 -17.39 27.09 -31.08
#